data_AF-M1BGV1-F1
#
_entry.id   AF-M1BGV1-F1
#
_cell.length_a   1.000
_cell.length_b   1.000
_cell.length_c   1.000
_cell.angle_alpha   90.00
_cell.angle_beta   90.00
_cell.angle_gamma   90.00
#
_symmetry.space_group_name_H-M   'P 1'
#
loop_
_entity.id
_entity.type
_entity.pdbx_description
1 polymer ?
#
loop_
_entity_poly.entity_id
_entity_poly.type
_entity_poly.pdbx_seq_one_letter_code
_entity_poly.pdbx_strand_id
1 'polypeptide(L)'
;MAMELESKEWYVASYAPTGVPNSDHLKLRTVTLSIPDDHVAFQILYVSIDPYMRTQLSGLHDGLSLPQIPLGQVKLLKEECGYDEAFNYQIETDYDAALTK
;
A
#
# COMPACT_ATOMS: atom_id res chain seq x y z
N MET A 1 -9.79 -19.20 -13.91
CA MET A 1 -9.50 -18.06 -14.81
C MET A 1 -9.28 -16.86 -13.92
N ALA A 2 -8.12 -16.22 -13.98
CA ALA A 2 -7.86 -15.03 -13.19
C ALA A 2 -8.80 -13.91 -13.65
N MET A 3 -9.50 -13.28 -12.70
CA MET A 3 -10.32 -12.11 -12.98
C MET A 3 -9.40 -10.91 -13.22
N GLU A 4 -9.56 -10.23 -14.35
CA GLU A 4 -8.86 -8.98 -14.65
C GLU A 4 -9.78 -7.79 -14.34
N LEU A 5 -9.27 -6.80 -13.59
CA LEU A 5 -9.99 -5.61 -13.18
C LEU A 5 -9.13 -4.36 -13.42
N GLU A 6 -9.74 -3.25 -13.85
CA GLU A 6 -9.05 -1.95 -13.81
C GLU A 6 -9.07 -1.35 -12.40
N SER A 7 -7.90 -0.96 -11.91
CA SER A 7 -7.72 -0.29 -10.63
C SER A 7 -6.93 1.01 -10.80
N LYS A 8 -7.17 1.98 -9.93
CA LYS A 8 -6.37 3.22 -9.87
C LYS A 8 -5.42 3.14 -8.69
N GLU A 9 -4.17 3.55 -8.91
CA GLU A 9 -3.15 3.52 -7.86
C GLU A 9 -2.32 4.81 -7.82
N TRP A 10 -2.02 5.24 -6.59
CA TRP A 10 -1.02 6.25 -6.34
C TRP A 10 0.36 5.60 -6.29
N TYR A 11 1.33 6.21 -6.96
CA TYR A 11 2.72 5.78 -6.92
C TYR A 11 3.66 6.97 -6.67
N VAL A 12 4.82 6.66 -6.10
CA VAL A 12 5.88 7.64 -5.87
C VAL A 12 6.67 7.81 -7.18
N ALA A 13 6.46 8.94 -7.84
CA ALA A 13 7.16 9.30 -9.08
C ALA A 13 8.56 9.87 -8.80
N SER A 14 8.73 10.57 -7.68
CA SER A 14 10.01 11.12 -7.23
C SER A 14 9.96 11.39 -5.71
N TYR A 15 11.13 11.46 -5.07
CA TYR A 15 11.24 11.81 -3.66
C TYR A 15 11.12 13.31 -3.42
N ALA A 16 10.54 13.69 -2.27
CA ALA A 16 10.40 15.06 -1.79
C ALA A 16 11.40 15.33 -0.64
N PRO A 17 12.67 15.65 -0.94
CA PRO A 17 13.72 15.80 0.09
C PRO A 17 13.36 16.88 1.11
N THR A 18 12.71 17.96 0.66
CA THR A 18 12.31 19.09 1.48
C THR A 18 10.84 19.45 1.24
N GLY A 19 10.20 20.03 2.25
CA GLY A 19 8.81 20.49 2.14
C GLY A 19 7.79 19.35 2.12
N VAL A 20 6.61 19.67 1.57
CA VAL A 20 5.45 18.78 1.50
C VAL A 20 5.40 18.12 0.11
N PRO A 21 5.24 16.78 0.01
CA PRO A 21 5.02 16.10 -1.27
C PRO A 21 3.85 16.70 -2.05
N ASN A 22 3.99 16.76 -3.37
CA ASN A 22 3.02 17.34 -4.29
C ASN A 22 2.82 16.44 -5.52
N SER A 23 2.12 16.93 -6.55
CA SER A 23 1.83 16.19 -7.78
C SER A 23 3.04 15.79 -8.63
N ASP A 24 4.22 16.36 -8.39
CA ASP A 24 5.47 15.94 -9.03
C ASP A 24 6.04 14.67 -8.37
N HIS A 25 5.68 14.45 -7.10
CA HIS A 25 6.16 13.36 -6.26
C HIS A 25 5.18 12.19 -6.21
N LEU A 26 3.87 12.47 -6.10
CA LEU A 26 2.81 11.47 -6.04
C LEU A 26 1.90 11.60 -7.25
N LYS A 27 1.73 10.50 -7.99
CA LYS A 27 0.94 10.47 -9.23
C LYS A 27 -0.03 9.31 -9.21
N LEU A 28 -1.14 9.49 -9.92
CA LEU A 28 -2.17 8.47 -10.12
C LEU A 28 -1.98 7.80 -11.49
N ARG A 29 -2.14 6.48 -11.55
CA ARG A 29 -2.25 5.74 -12.81
C ARG A 29 -3.34 4.70 -12.73
N THR A 30 -3.82 4.24 -13.89
CA THR A 30 -4.68 3.07 -14.00
C THR A 30 -3.81 1.85 -14.29
N VAL A 31 -4.10 0.74 -13.61
CA VAL A 31 -3.42 -0.55 -13.80
C VAL A 31 -4.45 -1.65 -13.97
N THR A 32 -4.09 -2.67 -14.75
CA THR A 32 -4.86 -3.92 -14.81
C THR A 32 -4.39 -4.82 -13.67
N LEU A 33 -5.30 -5.13 -12.76
CA LEU A 33 -5.09 -6.03 -11.64
C LEU A 33 -5.53 -7.44 -12.03
N SER A 34 -4.63 -8.41 -11.89
CA SER A 34 -4.97 -9.83 -11.88
C SER A 34 -4.92 -10.33 -10.44
N ILE A 35 -5.97 -11.04 -10.02
CA ILE A 35 -6.06 -11.62 -8.69
C ILE A 35 -5.66 -13.09 -8.80
N PRO A 36 -4.54 -13.51 -8.18
CA PRO A 36 -4.14 -14.91 -8.18
C PRO A 36 -5.11 -15.77 -7.37
N ASP A 37 -5.05 -17.08 -7.59
CA ASP A 37 -5.77 -18.04 -6.75
C ASP A 37 -5.29 -17.92 -5.28
N ASP A 38 -6.18 -18.20 -4.33
CA ASP A 38 -5.95 -18.07 -2.88
C ASP A 38 -5.62 -16.65 -2.38
N HIS A 39 -5.97 -15.61 -3.17
CA HIS A 39 -5.85 -14.22 -2.76
C HIS A 39 -7.22 -13.53 -2.69
N VAL A 40 -7.32 -12.50 -1.83
CA VAL A 40 -8.51 -11.67 -1.70
C VAL A 40 -8.19 -10.27 -2.20
N ALA A 41 -9.11 -9.72 -3.00
CA ALA A 41 -9.09 -8.30 -3.37
C ALA A 41 -10.07 -7.52 -2.49
N PHE A 42 -9.63 -6.33 -2.06
CA PHE A 42 -10.44 -5.42 -1.27
C PHE A 42 -10.71 -4.14 -2.06
N GLN A 43 -11.93 -3.64 -1.95
CA GLN A 43 -12.23 -2.27 -2.36
C GLN A 43 -11.83 -1.33 -1.23
N ILE A 44 -10.76 -0.55 -1.44
CA ILE A 44 -10.33 0.47 -0.49
C ILE A 44 -11.38 1.60 -0.50
N LEU A 45 -12.03 1.82 0.64
CA LEU A 45 -13.01 2.91 0.82
C LEU A 45 -12.38 4.16 1.43
N TYR A 46 -11.42 3.97 2.34
CA TYR A 46 -10.75 5.04 3.08
C TYR A 46 -9.27 4.73 3.22
N VAL A 47 -8.45 5.78 3.29
CA VAL A 47 -6.99 5.69 3.45
C VAL A 47 -6.59 6.61 4.60
N SER A 48 -5.82 6.09 5.56
CA SER A 48 -5.21 6.91 6.62
C SER A 48 -4.03 7.70 6.04
N ILE A 49 -3.90 8.96 6.45
CA ILE A 49 -2.77 9.81 6.11
C ILE A 49 -2.10 10.23 7.40
N ASP A 50 -0.98 9.57 7.70
CA ASP A 50 -0.28 9.73 8.97
C ASP A 50 1.01 10.55 8.80
N PRO A 51 1.41 11.36 9.81
CA PRO A 51 2.61 12.20 9.71
C PRO A 51 3.90 11.45 9.36
N TYR A 52 4.05 10.19 9.80
CA TYR A 52 5.24 9.38 9.52
C TYR A 52 5.45 9.11 8.02
N MET A 53 4.37 9.11 7.22
CA MET A 53 4.46 8.87 5.77
C MET A 53 5.33 9.90 5.07
N ARG A 54 5.47 11.11 5.64
CA ARG A 54 6.39 12.13 5.12
C ARG A 54 7.82 11.62 5.05
N THR A 55 8.27 10.90 6.06
CA THR A 55 9.65 10.41 6.14
C THR A 55 9.95 9.41 5.03
N GLN A 56 8.99 8.55 4.69
CA GLN A 56 9.14 7.52 3.67
C GLN A 56 9.11 8.06 2.22
N LEU A 57 8.74 9.33 2.05
CA LEU A 57 8.71 10.04 0.76
C LEU A 57 9.89 10.98 0.57
N SER A 58 10.79 11.09 1.54
CA SER A 58 11.87 12.07 1.52
C SER A 58 13.06 11.65 0.65
N GLY A 59 13.25 10.34 0.45
CA GLY A 59 14.47 9.79 -0.16
C GLY A 59 15.70 9.93 0.75
N LEU A 60 15.52 10.31 2.01
CA LEU A 60 16.58 10.51 2.99
C LEU A 60 16.55 9.39 4.02
N HIS A 61 17.72 8.91 4.41
CA HIS A 61 17.88 8.09 5.61
C HIS A 61 17.99 9.02 6.83
N ASP A 62 16.89 9.69 7.17
CA ASP A 62 16.84 10.80 8.14
C ASP A 62 16.77 10.35 9.62
N GLY A 63 17.11 9.09 9.91
CA GLY A 63 17.30 8.58 11.27
C GLY A 63 16.04 8.05 11.96
N LEU A 64 14.87 8.14 11.31
CA LEU A 64 13.75 7.28 11.64
C LEU A 64 13.96 5.94 10.93
N SER A 65 13.87 4.83 11.66
CA SER A 65 14.07 3.48 11.13
C SER A 65 12.91 3.02 10.23
N LEU A 66 12.51 3.84 9.27
CA LEU A 66 11.44 3.58 8.31
C LEU A 66 12.04 3.45 6.89
N PRO A 67 11.71 2.37 6.15
CA PRO A 67 12.15 2.23 4.77
C PRO A 67 11.50 3.30 3.88
N GLN A 68 12.23 3.74 2.86
CA GLN A 68 11.72 4.66 1.84
C GLN A 68 10.83 3.90 0.88
N ILE A 69 9.74 4.52 0.44
CA ILE A 69 8.87 3.92 -0.58
C ILE A 69 9.65 3.87 -1.91
N PRO A 70 9.78 2.70 -2.56
CA PRO A 70 10.50 2.61 -3.82
C PRO A 70 9.82 3.42 -4.94
N LEU A 71 10.63 4.07 -5.78
CA LEU A 71 10.13 4.85 -6.91
C LEU A 71 9.46 3.96 -7.97
N GLY A 72 8.38 4.47 -8.58
CA GLY A 72 7.63 3.79 -9.63
C GLY A 72 6.90 2.53 -9.18
N GLN A 73 7.05 2.15 -7.91
CA GLN A 73 6.61 0.88 -7.39
C GLN A 73 5.45 1.06 -6.43
N VAL A 74 4.46 0.20 -6.63
CA VAL A 74 3.49 -0.16 -5.59
C VAL A 74 3.93 -1.53 -5.06
N LYS A 75 5.14 -1.57 -4.46
CA LYS A 75 5.62 -2.70 -3.63
C LYS A 75 5.19 -2.54 -2.16
N LEU A 76 4.52 -1.43 -1.82
CA LEU A 76 4.22 -1.06 -0.43
C LEU A 76 3.46 -2.18 0.30
N LEU A 77 2.39 -2.72 -0.30
CA LEU A 77 1.56 -3.77 0.31
C LEU A 77 2.15 -5.18 0.19
N LYS A 78 2.98 -5.47 -0.82
CA LYS A 78 3.45 -6.84 -1.08
C LYS A 78 4.83 -7.14 -0.50
N GLU A 79 5.70 -6.15 -0.36
CA GLU A 79 7.13 -6.41 -0.14
C GLU A 79 7.77 -5.55 0.94
N GLU A 80 7.27 -4.35 1.22
CA GLU A 80 7.91 -3.40 2.16
C GLU A 80 7.16 -3.23 3.48
N CYS A 81 5.81 -3.23 3.47
CA CYS A 81 5.04 -3.16 4.72
C CYS A 81 5.04 -4.46 5.51
N GLY A 82 5.58 -5.57 4.97
CA GLY A 82 5.44 -6.90 5.57
C GLY A 82 3.99 -7.08 6.03
N TYR A 83 3.04 -7.07 5.10
CA TYR A 83 1.58 -6.97 5.31
C TYR A 83 0.96 -8.22 5.96
N ASP A 84 1.73 -8.80 6.88
CA ASP A 84 1.46 -9.88 7.82
C ASP A 84 1.76 -9.44 9.28
N GLU A 85 2.56 -8.38 9.54
CA GLU A 85 3.01 -8.01 10.90
C GLU A 85 2.34 -6.76 11.50
N ALA A 86 1.77 -5.85 10.70
CA ALA A 86 1.23 -4.57 11.19
C ALA A 86 -0.25 -4.63 11.62
N PHE A 87 -0.98 -5.67 11.22
CA PHE A 87 -2.33 -5.96 11.68
C PHE A 87 -2.28 -7.26 12.48
N ASN A 88 -2.70 -7.20 13.74
CA ASN A 88 -2.92 -8.38 14.56
C ASN A 88 -4.10 -9.16 13.97
N TYR A 89 -3.85 -10.02 12.98
CA TYR A 89 -4.83 -10.99 12.53
C TYR A 89 -5.08 -11.94 13.71
N GLN A 90 -6.26 -11.85 14.31
CA GLN A 90 -6.81 -13.08 14.88
C GLN A 90 -6.98 -14.03 13.69
N ILE A 91 -6.18 -15.10 13.68
CA ILE A 91 -6.33 -16.17 12.71
C ILE A 91 -7.70 -16.78 12.99
N GLU A 92 -8.67 -16.45 12.15
CA GLU A 92 -10.01 -17.02 12.21
C GLU A 92 -10.03 -18.26 11.33
N THR A 93 -10.21 -19.41 11.96
CA THR A 93 -10.23 -20.71 11.29
C THR A 93 -11.63 -21.07 10.79
N ASP A 94 -12.65 -20.37 11.28
CA ASP A 94 -14.05 -20.58 10.91
C ASP A 94 -14.64 -19.33 10.26
N TYR A 95 -14.48 -19.25 8.93
CA TYR A 95 -14.96 -18.14 8.12
C TYR A 95 -16.49 -18.03 8.11
N ASP A 96 -17.21 -19.15 8.26
CA ASP A 96 -18.67 -19.13 8.31
C ASP A 96 -19.13 -18.45 9.60
N ALA A 97 -18.52 -18.78 10.74
CA ALA A 97 -18.80 -18.14 12.03
C ALA A 97 -18.50 -16.63 12.02
N ALA A 98 -17.43 -16.20 11.35
CA ALA A 98 -17.03 -14.80 11.23
C ALA A 98 -18.01 -13.94 10.42
N LEU A 99 -18.74 -14.57 9.50
CA LEU A 99 -19.65 -13.91 8.56
C LEU A 99 -21.11 -13.94 9.00
N THR A 100 -21.46 -14.75 10.00
CA THR A 100 -22.78 -14.68 10.67
C THR A 100 -22.77 -13.67 11.81
N LYS A 101 -23.62 -12.65 11.71
CA LYS A 101 -24.02 -11.79 12.83
C LYS A 101 -25.11 -12.42 13.68
#